data_AF-A0A9W6QM63-F1
#
_entry.id   AF-A0A9W6QM63-F1
#
_cell.length_a   1.000
_cell.length_b   1.000
_cell.length_c   1.000
_cell.angle_alpha   90.00
_cell.angle_beta   90.00
_cell.angle_gamma   90.00
#
_symmetry.space_group_name_H-M   'P 1'
#
loop_
_entity.id
_entity.type
_entity.pdbx_description
1 polymer ?
#
loop_
_entity_poly.entity_id
_entity_poly.type
_entity_poly.pdbx_seq_one_letter_code
_entity_poly.pdbx_strand_id
1 'polypeptide(L)'
;MAESDDHAVAFATGGMREVTAVKLAAFGVTGPVATAADHTFREHVVREAIHQAGAGFDRVISVGDGPWDVRAAVAIGSECVGSSPAPFGPWFPESAVFASFVDIDLSADFTLVALEDVVEPDAFTARPAACACWN
;
A
#
# COMPACT_ATOMS: atom_id res chain seq x y z
N MET A 1 -4.52 -11.49 14.34
CA MET A 1 -5.40 -10.62 13.52
C MET A 1 -6.74 -11.32 13.45
N ALA A 2 -7.87 -10.62 13.64
CA ALA A 2 -9.16 -11.27 13.52
C ALA A 2 -9.36 -11.70 12.05
N GLU A 3 -9.71 -12.96 11.81
CA GLU A 3 -10.14 -13.41 10.48
C GLU A 3 -11.45 -12.70 10.15
N SER A 4 -11.53 -12.16 8.94
CA SER A 4 -12.74 -11.60 8.35
C SER A 4 -12.99 -12.36 7.06
N ASP A 5 -14.22 -12.84 6.86
CA ASP A 5 -14.61 -13.47 5.60
C ASP A 5 -14.74 -12.44 4.48
N ASP A 6 -14.88 -11.16 4.82
CA ASP A 6 -15.13 -10.08 3.86
C ASP A 6 -13.84 -9.41 3.38
N HIS A 7 -12.75 -9.44 4.16
CA HIS A 7 -11.53 -8.67 3.89
C HIS A 7 -10.26 -9.46 4.22
N ALA A 8 -9.23 -9.28 3.41
CA ALA A 8 -7.88 -9.79 3.67
C ALA A 8 -6.90 -8.66 3.96
N VAL A 9 -5.88 -8.94 4.77
CA VAL A 9 -4.79 -8.00 5.09
C VAL A 9 -3.45 -8.63 4.76
N ALA A 10 -2.59 -7.86 4.10
CA ALA A 10 -1.23 -8.23 3.76
C ALA A 10 -0.26 -7.08 4.04
N PHE A 11 1.02 -7.41 4.22
CA PHE A 11 2.07 -6.44 4.52
C PHE A 11 2.99 -6.27 3.32
N ALA A 12 3.17 -5.03 2.89
CA ALA A 12 4.14 -4.63 1.87
C ALA A 12 5.12 -3.65 2.50
N THR A 13 6.43 -3.95 2.47
CA THR A 13 7.42 -3.06 3.11
C THR A 13 8.74 -2.99 2.37
N GLY A 14 9.39 -1.82 2.44
CA GLY A 14 10.78 -1.66 1.98
C GLY A 14 11.85 -2.31 2.86
N GLY A 15 11.46 -2.97 3.95
CA GLY A 15 12.38 -3.62 4.87
C GLY A 15 12.99 -4.92 4.34
N MET A 16 13.95 -5.46 5.08
CA MET A 16 14.47 -6.82 4.89
C MET A 16 13.52 -7.85 5.52
N ARG A 17 13.37 -9.01 4.87
CA ARG A 17 12.46 -10.08 5.29
C ARG A 17 12.62 -10.46 6.76
N GLU A 18 13.84 -10.69 7.21
CA GLU A 18 14.15 -11.13 8.57
C GLU A 18 13.79 -10.06 9.60
N VAL A 19 14.08 -8.78 9.29
CA VAL A 19 13.74 -7.66 10.16
C VAL A 19 12.23 -7.47 10.26
N THR A 20 11.53 -7.59 9.14
CA THR A 20 10.06 -7.52 9.09
C THR A 20 9.43 -8.64 9.91
N ALA A 21 9.92 -9.88 9.76
CA ALA A 21 9.43 -11.02 10.52
C ALA A 21 9.58 -10.80 12.03
N VAL A 22 10.74 -10.30 12.49
CA VAL A 22 10.97 -9.98 13.91
C VAL A 22 10.00 -8.91 14.41
N LYS A 23 9.77 -7.84 13.63
CA LYS A 23 8.84 -6.77 14.01
C LYS A 23 7.39 -7.27 14.12
N LEU A 24 6.91 -8.03 13.14
CA LEU A 24 5.55 -8.56 13.13
C LEU A 24 5.33 -9.59 14.23
N ALA A 25 6.33 -10.44 14.52
CA ALA A 25 6.26 -11.41 15.60
C ALA A 25 6.03 -10.76 16.96
N ALA A 26 6.61 -9.58 17.22
CA ALA A 26 6.39 -8.84 18.46
C ALA A 26 4.93 -8.41 18.67
N PHE A 27 4.14 -8.32 17.61
CA PHE A 27 2.71 -7.99 17.64
C PHE A 27 1.80 -9.22 17.50
N GLY A 28 2.37 -10.44 17.41
CA GLY A 28 1.59 -11.66 17.15
C GLY A 28 0.84 -11.63 15.81
N VAL A 29 1.36 -10.86 14.85
CA VAL A 29 0.74 -10.67 13.54
C VAL A 29 1.24 -11.76 12.59
N THR A 30 0.30 -12.43 11.95
CA THR A 30 0.54 -13.45 10.92
C THR A 30 -0.21 -13.05 9.65
N GLY A 31 0.35 -13.37 8.49
CA GLY A 31 -0.28 -13.10 7.21
C GLY A 31 0.73 -13.01 6.08
N PRO A 32 0.27 -12.72 4.85
CA PRO A 32 1.12 -12.47 3.69
C PRO A 32 2.06 -11.29 3.91
N VAL A 33 3.33 -11.44 3.50
CA VAL A 33 4.36 -10.41 3.66
C VAL A 33 5.26 -10.39 2.42
N ALA A 34 5.21 -9.27 1.69
CA ALA A 34 6.14 -8.95 0.61
C ALA A 34 7.11 -7.87 1.07
N THR A 35 8.38 -8.00 0.68
CA THR A 35 9.45 -7.11 1.13
C THR A 35 10.36 -6.64 -0.02
N ALA A 36 11.27 -5.70 0.27
CA ALA A 36 12.29 -5.29 -0.70
C ALA A 36 13.31 -6.39 -1.05
N ALA A 37 13.32 -7.50 -0.30
CA ALA A 37 14.11 -8.68 -0.67
C ALA A 37 13.52 -9.44 -1.88
N ASP A 38 12.23 -9.20 -2.19
CA ASP A 38 11.50 -9.86 -3.28
C ASP A 38 11.51 -9.01 -4.54
N HIS A 39 11.22 -7.72 -4.36
CA HIS A 39 11.14 -6.77 -5.46
C HIS A 39 11.79 -5.44 -5.11
N THR A 40 12.52 -4.89 -6.09
CA THR A 40 13.17 -3.59 -5.95
C THR A 40 12.19 -2.42 -5.95
N PHE A 41 11.10 -2.53 -6.72
CA PHE A 41 10.13 -1.46 -6.89
C PHE A 41 8.95 -1.61 -5.92
N ARG A 42 8.52 -0.50 -5.31
CA ARG A 42 7.51 -0.53 -4.25
C ARG A 42 6.15 -1.00 -4.76
N GLU A 43 5.76 -0.60 -5.96
CA GLU A 43 4.55 -1.07 -6.64
C GLU A 43 4.55 -2.59 -6.85
N HIS A 44 5.71 -3.22 -7.03
CA HIS A 44 5.82 -4.68 -7.14
C HIS A 44 5.75 -5.36 -5.79
N VAL A 45 6.36 -4.77 -4.75
CA VAL A 45 6.18 -5.25 -3.37
C VAL A 45 4.69 -5.23 -2.99
N VAL A 46 3.96 -4.16 -3.33
CA VAL A 46 2.52 -4.09 -3.04
C VAL A 46 1.73 -5.10 -3.88
N ARG A 47 2.00 -5.25 -5.18
CA ARG A 47 1.36 -6.28 -6.02
C ARG A 47 1.57 -7.69 -5.50
N GLU A 48 2.79 -8.00 -5.05
CA GLU A 48 3.10 -9.31 -4.47
C GLU A 48 2.35 -9.53 -3.15
N ALA A 49 2.26 -8.52 -2.30
CA ALA A 49 1.44 -8.61 -1.08
C ALA A 49 -0.04 -8.89 -1.40
N ILE A 50 -0.60 -8.23 -2.43
CA ILE A 50 -1.97 -8.48 -2.89
C ILE A 50 -2.10 -9.90 -3.42
N HIS A 51 -1.15 -10.37 -4.24
CA HIS A 51 -1.16 -11.71 -4.79
C HIS A 51 -1.12 -12.79 -3.71
N GLN A 52 -0.25 -12.63 -2.70
CA GLN A 52 -0.16 -13.56 -1.58
C GLN A 52 -1.39 -13.50 -0.66
N ALA A 53 -2.12 -12.38 -0.63
CA ALA A 53 -3.40 -12.26 0.07
C ALA A 53 -4.52 -13.04 -0.60
N GLY A 54 -4.41 -13.27 -1.92
CA GLY A 54 -5.40 -13.99 -2.71
C GLY A 54 -5.65 -13.34 -4.06
N ALA A 55 -6.82 -13.63 -4.64
CA ALA A 55 -7.25 -13.07 -5.92
C ALA A 55 -8.72 -12.66 -5.86
N GLY A 56 -9.14 -11.79 -6.78
CA GLY A 56 -10.54 -11.40 -6.93
C GLY A 56 -11.02 -10.31 -5.97
N PHE A 57 -10.12 -9.46 -5.48
CA PHE A 57 -10.51 -8.29 -4.70
C PHE A 57 -11.16 -7.23 -5.60
N ASP A 58 -12.38 -6.81 -5.27
CA ASP A 58 -13.05 -5.70 -5.95
C ASP A 58 -12.37 -4.35 -5.66
N ARG A 59 -11.68 -4.27 -4.52
CA ARG A 59 -11.08 -3.05 -3.99
C ARG A 59 -9.82 -3.36 -3.19
N VAL A 60 -8.82 -2.47 -3.28
CA VAL A 60 -7.59 -2.52 -2.48
C VAL A 60 -7.36 -1.15 -1.86
N ILE A 61 -7.14 -1.11 -0.54
CA ILE A 61 -6.81 0.11 0.20
C ILE A 61 -5.37 -0.03 0.72
N SER A 62 -4.48 0.81 0.23
CA SER A 62 -3.10 0.91 0.71
C SER A 62 -3.02 1.84 1.91
N VAL A 63 -2.37 1.38 2.98
CA VAL A 63 -2.13 2.17 4.18
C VAL A 63 -0.65 2.55 4.20
N GLY A 64 -0.35 3.86 4.21
CA GLY A 64 1.02 4.35 4.10
C GLY A 64 1.32 5.56 4.96
N ASP A 65 2.60 5.91 5.07
CA ASP A 65 3.08 7.07 5.83
C ASP A 65 3.93 8.02 4.99
N GLY A 66 4.19 7.68 3.72
CA GLY A 66 5.07 8.45 2.86
C GLY A 66 4.56 8.60 1.43
N PRO A 67 5.10 9.59 0.70
CA PRO A 67 4.71 9.85 -0.68
C PRO A 67 5.03 8.66 -1.61
N TRP A 68 5.91 7.75 -1.21
CA TRP A 68 6.18 6.50 -1.93
C TRP A 68 5.04 5.48 -1.85
N ASP A 69 4.22 5.48 -0.80
CA ASP A 69 3.07 4.57 -0.66
C ASP A 69 1.92 5.05 -1.53
N VAL A 70 1.68 6.36 -1.51
CA VAL A 70 0.79 7.05 -2.45
C VAL A 70 1.16 6.74 -3.89
N ARG A 71 2.45 6.86 -4.25
CA ARG A 71 2.95 6.55 -5.59
C ARG A 71 2.62 5.12 -5.99
N ALA A 72 2.89 4.18 -5.10
CA ALA A 72 2.59 2.78 -5.35
C ALA A 72 1.08 2.55 -5.51
N ALA A 73 0.25 3.18 -4.67
CA ALA A 73 -1.19 3.06 -4.73
C ALA A 73 -1.76 3.56 -6.08
N VAL A 74 -1.36 4.77 -6.48
CA VAL A 74 -1.74 5.34 -7.79
C VAL A 74 -1.27 4.45 -8.94
N ALA A 75 -0.02 3.95 -8.91
CA ALA A 75 0.55 3.13 -9.97
C ALA A 75 -0.14 1.76 -10.12
N ILE A 76 -0.83 1.25 -9.10
CA ILE A 76 -1.55 -0.03 -9.17
C ILE A 76 -3.06 0.16 -9.23
N GLY A 77 -3.56 1.40 -9.21
CA GLY A 77 -4.97 1.71 -9.18
C GLY A 77 -5.65 1.34 -7.85
N SER A 78 -4.90 1.29 -6.75
CA SER A 78 -5.47 1.12 -5.42
C SER A 78 -5.74 2.46 -4.77
N GLU A 79 -6.61 2.41 -3.77
CA GLU A 79 -6.93 3.55 -2.93
C GLU A 79 -5.89 3.73 -1.84
N CYS A 80 -5.85 4.90 -1.19
CA CYS A 80 -4.81 5.17 -0.20
C CYS A 80 -5.31 5.98 0.98
N VAL A 81 -4.93 5.52 2.17
CA VAL A 81 -5.09 6.25 3.44
C VAL A 81 -3.73 6.44 4.10
N GLY A 82 -3.62 7.49 4.90
CA GLY A 82 -2.38 7.83 5.58
C GLY A 82 -2.54 8.24 7.04
N SER A 83 -1.42 8.32 7.76
CA SER A 83 -1.39 8.67 9.18
C SER A 83 -1.24 10.17 9.47
N SER A 84 -0.82 10.95 8.48
CA SER A 84 -0.64 12.40 8.57
C SER A 84 -0.59 13.03 7.18
N PRO A 85 -1.09 14.26 6.97
CA PRO A 85 -1.00 14.92 5.66
C PRO A 85 0.42 15.45 5.37
N ALA A 86 1.22 15.72 6.41
CA ALA A 86 2.55 16.33 6.28
C ALA A 86 3.50 15.61 5.29
N PRO A 87 3.62 14.26 5.32
CA PRO A 87 4.47 13.54 4.36
C PRO A 87 3.93 13.54 2.93
N PHE A 88 2.63 13.73 2.72
CA PHE A 88 2.01 13.67 1.39
C PHE A 88 1.94 15.04 0.72
N GLY A 89 1.79 16.11 1.51
CA GLY A 89 1.64 17.48 1.03
C GLY A 89 0.17 17.94 1.02
N PRO A 90 -0.07 19.22 0.69
CA PRO A 90 -1.39 19.87 0.85
C PRO A 90 -2.48 19.35 -0.10
N TRP A 91 -2.12 18.52 -1.08
CA TRP A 91 -3.07 17.94 -2.03
C TRP A 91 -3.72 16.64 -1.51
N PHE A 92 -3.11 15.99 -0.51
CA PHE A 92 -3.63 14.73 0.02
C PHE A 92 -4.90 14.99 0.83
N PRO A 93 -6.00 14.28 0.56
CA PRO A 93 -7.29 14.59 1.17
C PRO A 93 -7.26 14.33 2.68
N GLU A 94 -7.65 15.33 3.47
CA GLU A 94 -7.77 15.18 4.93
C GLU A 94 -8.71 14.05 5.33
N SER A 95 -9.72 13.75 4.51
CA SER A 95 -10.65 12.63 4.70
C SER A 95 -10.02 11.25 4.57
N ALA A 96 -8.80 11.16 4.02
CA ALA A 96 -8.02 9.92 3.93
C ALA A 96 -6.92 9.86 5.00
N VAL A 97 -6.90 10.78 5.98
CA VAL A 97 -5.93 10.80 7.08
C VAL A 97 -6.58 10.34 8.38
N PHE A 98 -5.98 9.34 9.02
CA PHE A 98 -6.49 8.75 10.25
C PHE A 98 -5.41 8.67 11.32
N ALA A 99 -5.75 9.05 12.56
CA ALA A 99 -4.86 8.89 13.70
C ALA A 99 -4.82 7.44 14.22
N SER A 100 -5.81 6.63 13.86
CA SER A 100 -5.93 5.23 14.27
C SER A 100 -6.58 4.39 13.18
N PHE A 101 -6.14 3.13 13.06
CA PHE A 101 -6.72 2.19 12.09
C PHE A 101 -8.15 1.76 12.45
N VAL A 102 -8.57 1.94 13.70
CA VAL A 102 -9.97 1.65 14.11
C VAL A 102 -10.96 2.69 13.60
N ASP A 103 -10.48 3.86 13.20
CA ASP A 103 -11.31 4.96 12.72
C ASP A 103 -11.56 4.89 11.20
N ILE A 104 -10.92 3.93 10.51
CA ILE A 104 -11.05 3.77 9.06
C ILE A 104 -12.37 3.08 8.75
N ASP A 105 -13.29 3.82 8.11
CA ASP A 105 -14.46 3.25 7.47
C ASP A 105 -14.05 2.59 6.15
N LEU A 106 -13.96 1.25 6.15
CA LEU A 106 -13.61 0.46 4.97
C LEU A 106 -14.66 0.53 3.86
N SER A 107 -15.82 1.18 4.06
CA SER A 107 -16.82 1.42 3.02
C SER A 107 -16.71 2.80 2.34
N ALA A 108 -15.98 3.74 2.93
CA ALA A 108 -15.75 5.06 2.34
C ALA A 108 -14.80 4.99 1.15
N ASP A 109 -14.89 5.91 0.17
CA ASP A 109 -14.01 5.97 -1.00
C ASP A 109 -12.73 6.78 -0.68
N PHE A 110 -11.57 6.17 -0.93
CA PHE A 110 -10.23 6.73 -0.74
C PHE A 110 -9.43 6.78 -2.05
N THR A 111 -10.13 6.78 -3.19
CA THR A 111 -9.53 6.96 -4.50
C THR A 111 -8.75 8.27 -4.56
N LEU A 112 -7.46 8.19 -4.85
CA LEU A 112 -6.64 9.38 -5.06
C LEU A 112 -6.76 9.85 -6.50
N VAL A 113 -7.11 11.13 -6.67
CA VAL A 113 -7.04 11.80 -7.97
C VAL A 113 -5.68 12.48 -8.07
N ALA A 114 -4.81 12.00 -8.96
CA ALA A 114 -3.54 12.65 -9.22
C ALA A 114 -3.79 14.09 -9.72
N LEU A 115 -3.24 15.08 -9.03
CA LEU A 115 -3.27 16.47 -9.52
C LEU A 115 -2.19 16.64 -10.59
N GLU A 116 -2.61 17.01 -11.80
CA GLU A 116 -1.77 17.11 -13.01
C GLU A 116 -0.52 17.99 -12.83
N ASP A 117 -0.53 18.93 -11.88
CA ASP A 117 0.54 19.92 -11.66
C ASP A 117 1.45 19.67 -10.43
N VAL A 118 1.15 18.67 -9.59
CA VAL A 118 1.88 18.41 -8.32
C VAL A 118 2.75 17.15 -8.39
N VAL A 119 2.54 16.35 -9.43
CA VAL A 119 2.98 14.98 -9.56
C VAL A 119 3.75 14.92 -10.89
N GLU A 120 5.09 14.90 -10.83
CA GLU A 120 5.94 14.70 -12.03
C GLU A 120 5.39 13.51 -12.85
N PRO A 121 5.02 13.70 -14.13
CA PRO A 121 4.22 12.73 -14.89
C PRO A 121 4.90 11.34 -15.02
N ASP A 122 6.23 11.32 -14.97
CA ASP A 122 7.03 10.09 -15.03
C ASP A 122 7.36 9.47 -13.66
N ALA A 123 7.04 10.15 -12.56
CA ALA A 123 7.29 9.63 -11.21
C ALA A 123 6.20 8.64 -10.72
N PHE A 124 5.10 8.52 -11.47
CA PHE A 124 3.90 7.75 -11.12
C PHE A 124 3.40 6.85 -12.26
N THR A 125 4.12 6.77 -13.38
CA THR A 125 3.78 5.82 -14.44
C THR A 125 4.02 4.41 -13.93
N ALA A 126 2.95 3.63 -13.87
CA ALA A 126 3.03 2.20 -13.61
C ALA A 126 4.05 1.59 -14.57
N ARG A 127 5.10 0.95 -14.02
CA ARG A 127 6.06 0.27 -14.88
C ARG A 127 5.37 -0.92 -15.58
N PRO A 128 5.80 -1.27 -16.80
CA PRO A 128 5.15 -2.34 -17.55
C PRO A 128 5.11 -3.63 -16.73
N ALA A 129 4.01 -4.35 -16.81
CA ALA A 129 3.86 -5.68 -16.20
C ALA A 129 4.95 -6.67 -16.67
N ALA A 130 5.61 -6.39 -17.79
CA ALA A 130 6.76 -7.12 -18.31
C ALA A 130 8.12 -6.72 -17.67
N CYS A 131 8.15 -6.03 -16.52
CA CYS A 131 9.42 -5.79 -15.82
C CYS A 131 10.10 -7.13 -15.53
N ALA A 132 11.38 -7.27 -15.87
CA ALA A 132 12.18 -8.46 -15.53
C ALA A 132 12.23 -8.73 -14.01
N CYS A 133 11.95 -7.73 -13.19
CA CYS A 133 11.82 -7.82 -11.76
C CYS A 133 10.49 -8.46 -11.27
N TRP A 134 9.66 -8.91 -12.20
CA TRP A 134 8.35 -9.55 -11.98
C TRP A 134 8.35 -11.04 -12.38
N ASN A 135 9.38 -11.53 -13.07
CA ASN A 135 9.52 -12.95 -13.47
C ASN A 135 10.24 -13.79 -12.42
#